data_AF-A0A525CB72-F1
#
_entry.id   AF-A0A525CB72-F1
#
_cell.length_a   1.000
_cell.length_b   1.000
_cell.length_c   1.000
_cell.angle_alpha   90.00
_cell.angle_beta   90.00
_cell.angle_gamma   90.00
#
_symmetry.space_group_name_H-M   'P 1'
#
loop_
_entity.id
_entity.type
_entity.pdbx_description
1 polymer ?
#
loop_
_entity_poly.entity_id
_entity_poly.type
_entity_poly.pdbx_seq_one_letter_code
_entity_poly.pdbx_strand_id
1 'polypeptide(L)'
;MSNILAFQKIVNSNYILAAIDSTEGERIRELLLGFSVKMGRALYYWAPDNGLYRLGMNHIRIPRTETPFRALSYIENSNNYGIYLIEDHQMFLNKEAINTELLKIAAKEDRVKRLIIFIGENIEIPQLLSPIFLRIRHGTKPTEQTTNKNVRLVV
;
A
#
# COMPACT_ATOMS: atom_id res chain seq x y z
N MET A 1 7.30 4.78 17.76
CA MET A 1 7.45 3.31 17.76
C MET A 1 6.20 2.54 17.31
N SER A 2 4.99 3.12 17.40
CA SER A 2 3.73 2.42 17.04
C SER A 2 3.58 2.02 15.57
N ASN A 3 4.25 2.71 14.63
CA ASN A 3 4.04 2.52 13.19
C ASN A 3 4.61 1.20 12.67
N ILE A 4 5.73 0.73 13.21
CA ILE A 4 6.43 -0.47 12.70
C ILE A 4 5.63 -1.75 12.94
N LEU A 5 4.86 -1.79 14.03
CA LEU A 5 4.02 -2.93 14.39
C LEU A 5 2.83 -3.08 13.42
N ALA A 6 2.29 -1.97 12.90
CA ALA A 6 1.21 -2.01 11.92
C ALA A 6 1.68 -2.58 10.58
N PHE A 7 2.85 -2.15 10.09
CA PHE A 7 3.42 -2.70 8.85
C PHE A 7 3.82 -4.16 8.99
N GLN A 8 4.39 -4.55 10.14
CA GLN A 8 4.66 -5.95 10.45
C GLN A 8 3.40 -6.81 10.39
N LYS A 9 2.27 -6.31 10.91
CA LYS A 9 0.99 -7.00 10.82
C LYS A 9 0.56 -7.22 9.36
N ILE A 10 0.65 -6.20 8.49
CA ILE A 10 0.29 -6.36 7.07
C ILE A 10 1.19 -7.43 6.43
N VAL A 11 2.51 -7.28 6.55
CA VAL A 11 3.46 -8.14 5.83
C VAL A 11 3.42 -9.58 6.35
N ASN A 12 3.11 -9.79 7.63
CA ASN A 12 2.99 -11.13 8.23
C ASN A 12 1.57 -11.72 8.15
N SER A 13 0.56 -10.95 7.77
CA SER A 13 -0.82 -11.47 7.62
C SER A 13 -0.97 -12.39 6.40
N ASN A 14 -2.11 -13.06 6.26
CA ASN A 14 -2.44 -13.81 5.04
C ASN A 14 -3.11 -12.95 3.95
N TYR A 15 -3.31 -11.65 4.21
CA TYR A 15 -3.90 -10.76 3.22
C TYR A 15 -2.95 -10.52 2.04
N ILE A 16 -3.53 -10.53 0.84
CA ILE A 16 -2.86 -10.20 -0.42
C ILE A 16 -3.11 -8.74 -0.80
N LEU A 17 -4.25 -8.17 -0.36
CA LEU A 17 -4.60 -6.77 -0.60
C LEU A 17 -4.61 -5.99 0.72
N ALA A 18 -3.98 -4.83 0.73
CA ALA A 18 -4.01 -3.92 1.87
C ALA A 18 -4.16 -2.46 1.44
N ALA A 19 -4.82 -1.65 2.26
CA ALA A 19 -4.93 -0.21 2.11
C ALA A 19 -4.34 0.48 3.34
N ILE A 20 -3.54 1.51 3.12
CA ILE A 20 -2.98 2.35 4.17
C ILE A 20 -3.46 3.79 3.94
N ASP A 21 -4.44 4.21 4.73
CA ASP A 21 -4.93 5.58 4.68
C ASP A 21 -3.91 6.51 5.34
N SER A 22 -3.28 7.42 4.58
CA SER A 22 -2.32 8.38 5.11
C SER A 22 -2.02 9.52 4.15
N THR A 23 -1.70 10.68 4.73
CA THR A 23 -1.12 11.85 4.05
C THR A 23 0.40 11.71 3.86
N GLU A 24 1.07 10.81 4.61
CA GLU A 24 2.54 10.69 4.64
C GLU A 24 3.06 9.55 3.74
N GLY A 25 2.64 9.52 2.46
CA GLY A 25 2.95 8.43 1.52
C GLY A 25 4.45 8.10 1.40
N GLU A 26 5.29 9.12 1.21
CA GLU A 26 6.76 8.96 1.13
C GLU A 26 7.34 8.33 2.40
N ARG A 27 6.91 8.79 3.58
CA ARG A 27 7.37 8.24 4.86
C ARG A 27 6.97 6.78 5.02
N ILE A 28 5.76 6.42 4.58
CA ILE A 28 5.30 5.02 4.59
C ILE A 28 6.17 4.18 3.65
N ARG A 29 6.46 4.69 2.45
CA ARG A 29 7.33 4.03 1.47
C ARG A 29 8.71 3.77 2.06
N GLU A 30 9.34 4.76 2.70
CA GLU A 30 10.64 4.62 3.36
C GLU A 30 10.62 3.56 4.48
N LEU A 31 9.57 3.57 5.30
CA LEU A 31 9.40 2.58 6.37
C LEU A 31 9.24 1.16 5.82
N LEU A 32 8.44 0.99 4.77
CA LEU A 32 8.27 -0.28 4.08
C LEU A 32 9.55 -0.73 3.38
N LEU A 33 10.32 0.20 2.80
CA LEU A 33 11.63 -0.09 2.23
C LEU A 33 12.59 -0.63 3.30
N GLY A 34 12.75 0.09 4.41
CA GLY A 34 13.58 -0.35 5.53
C GLY A 34 13.14 -1.71 6.10
N PHE A 35 11.84 -1.97 6.15
CA PHE A 35 11.30 -3.26 6.57
C PHE A 35 11.58 -4.38 5.56
N SER A 36 11.33 -4.14 4.27
CA SER A 36 11.54 -5.12 3.20
C SER A 36 12.99 -5.59 3.12
N VAL A 37 13.95 -4.66 3.28
CA VAL A 37 15.39 -4.96 3.33
C VAL A 37 15.71 -5.90 4.49
N LYS A 38 15.21 -5.60 5.69
CA LYS A 38 15.41 -6.46 6.88
C LYS A 38 14.83 -7.86 6.71
N MET A 39 13.73 -7.99 5.99
CA MET A 39 13.04 -9.27 5.77
C MET A 39 13.51 -10.01 4.52
N GLY A 40 14.45 -9.45 3.74
CA GLY A 40 14.88 -10.03 2.47
C GLY A 40 13.76 -10.15 1.43
N ARG A 41 12.76 -9.26 1.48
CA ARG A 41 11.62 -9.25 0.54
C ARG A 41 11.79 -8.16 -0.51
N ALA A 42 11.40 -8.44 -1.74
CA ALA A 42 11.41 -7.44 -2.79
C ALA A 42 10.27 -6.44 -2.59
N LEU A 43 10.59 -5.15 -2.63
CA LEU A 43 9.63 -4.06 -2.63
C LEU A 43 9.63 -3.41 -4.02
N TYR A 44 8.45 -3.32 -4.61
CA TYR A 44 8.21 -2.65 -5.87
C TYR A 44 7.31 -1.45 -5.62
N TYR A 45 7.49 -0.41 -6.41
CA TYR A 45 6.55 0.70 -6.48
C TYR A 45 6.09 0.87 -7.92
N TRP A 46 4.83 1.20 -8.08
CA TRP A 46 4.21 1.50 -9.36
C TRP A 46 3.97 3.01 -9.47
N ALA A 47 4.39 3.59 -10.60
CA ALA A 47 4.04 4.95 -10.99
C ALA A 47 3.45 4.94 -12.41
N PRO A 48 2.47 5.81 -12.74
CA PRO A 48 1.85 5.85 -14.06
C PRO A 48 2.86 5.97 -15.22
N ASP A 49 3.86 6.83 -15.07
CA ASP A 49 4.82 7.11 -16.16
C ASP A 49 5.91 6.04 -16.30
N ASN A 50 6.20 5.30 -15.23
CA ASN A 50 7.36 4.40 -15.16
C ASN A 50 6.99 2.92 -15.06
N GLY A 51 5.73 2.61 -14.72
CA GLY A 51 5.29 1.28 -14.35
C GLY A 51 5.90 0.81 -13.03
N LEU A 52 6.03 -0.50 -12.87
CA LEU A 52 6.66 -1.14 -11.73
C LEU A 52 8.18 -0.98 -11.79
N TYR A 53 8.77 -0.64 -10.66
CA TYR A 53 10.22 -0.73 -10.45
C TYR A 53 10.55 -1.16 -9.03
N ARG A 54 11.68 -1.84 -8.88
CA ARG A 54 12.15 -2.32 -7.58
C ARG A 54 12.81 -1.18 -6.80
N LEU A 55 12.39 -0.99 -5.56
CA LEU A 55 13.00 -0.04 -4.62
C LEU A 55 14.23 -0.66 -3.94
N GLY A 56 15.20 0.18 -3.59
CA GLY A 56 16.43 -0.22 -2.89
C GLY A 56 17.64 -0.29 -3.81
N MET A 57 18.35 -1.42 -3.83
CA MET A 57 19.75 -1.48 -4.29
C MET A 57 19.97 -1.55 -5.79
N ASN A 58 18.95 -1.70 -6.62
CA ASN A 58 19.05 -1.60 -8.07
C ASN A 58 17.73 -1.02 -8.57
N HIS A 59 17.74 0.12 -9.27
CA HIS A 59 16.56 0.69 -9.94
C HIS A 59 16.17 -0.21 -11.14
N ILE A 60 15.70 -1.42 -10.83
CA ILE A 60 15.27 -2.39 -11.82
C ILE A 60 13.85 -2.01 -12.20
N ARG A 61 13.71 -1.35 -13.35
CA ARG A 61 12.42 -1.13 -13.98
C ARG A 61 11.91 -2.44 -14.57
N ILE A 62 10.64 -2.73 -14.33
CA ILE A 62 9.94 -3.86 -14.93
C ILE A 62 9.28 -3.35 -16.21
N PRO A 63 9.75 -3.77 -17.40
CA PRO A 63 9.26 -3.23 -18.66
C PRO A 63 7.78 -3.57 -18.87
N ARG A 64 7.06 -2.70 -19.59
CA ARG A 64 5.68 -2.91 -20.01
C ARG A 64 4.72 -3.09 -18.84
N THR A 65 4.84 -2.28 -17.79
CA THR A 65 3.96 -2.32 -16.62
C THR A 65 3.32 -0.96 -16.31
N GLU A 66 3.29 -0.05 -17.29
CA GLU A 66 2.82 1.33 -17.15
C GLU A 66 1.28 1.44 -17.01
N THR A 67 0.54 0.37 -17.30
CA THR A 67 -0.91 0.33 -17.11
C THR A 67 -1.28 -0.59 -15.94
N PRO A 68 -2.38 -0.32 -15.21
CA PRO A 68 -2.84 -1.18 -14.11
C PRO A 68 -2.98 -2.65 -14.51
N PHE A 69 -3.59 -2.92 -15.68
CA PHE A 69 -3.70 -4.29 -16.19
C PHE A 69 -2.36 -4.98 -16.39
N ARG A 70 -1.39 -4.30 -17.00
CA ARG A 70 -0.07 -4.88 -17.25
C ARG A 70 0.72 -5.06 -15.95
N ALA A 71 0.61 -4.13 -15.01
CA ALA A 71 1.19 -4.26 -13.68
C ALA A 71 0.61 -5.48 -12.95
N LEU A 72 -0.72 -5.62 -12.90
CA LEU A 72 -1.37 -6.76 -12.25
C LEU A 72 -1.06 -8.08 -12.93
N SER A 73 -1.00 -8.12 -14.26
CA SER A 73 -0.58 -9.32 -15.00
C SER A 73 0.86 -9.73 -14.65
N TYR A 74 1.78 -8.76 -14.53
CA TYR A 74 3.13 -9.06 -14.04
C TYR A 74 3.10 -9.57 -12.59
N ILE A 75 2.35 -8.92 -11.71
CA ILE A 75 2.23 -9.30 -10.30
C ILE A 75 1.73 -10.74 -10.19
N GLU A 76 0.61 -11.06 -10.83
CA GLU A 76 0.02 -12.39 -10.88
C GLU A 76 1.04 -13.47 -11.29
N ASN A 77 1.86 -13.19 -12.29
CA ASN A 77 2.83 -14.15 -12.84
C ASN A 77 4.19 -14.13 -12.14
N SER A 78 4.39 -13.28 -11.11
CA SER A 78 5.63 -13.26 -10.36
C SER A 78 5.82 -14.56 -9.54
N ASN A 79 7.00 -15.18 -9.62
CA ASN A 79 7.31 -16.45 -8.91
C ASN A 79 7.90 -16.27 -7.51
N ASN A 80 8.14 -15.02 -7.10
CA ASN A 80 8.80 -14.69 -5.84
C ASN A 80 7.90 -13.83 -4.97
N TYR A 81 8.10 -13.92 -3.66
CA TYR A 81 7.47 -13.00 -2.71
C TYR A 81 7.78 -11.55 -3.09
N GLY A 82 6.75 -10.76 -3.28
CA GLY A 82 6.86 -9.34 -3.62
C GLY A 82 5.85 -8.50 -2.86
N ILE A 83 6.28 -7.31 -2.43
CA ILE A 83 5.42 -6.25 -1.92
C ILE A 83 5.32 -5.19 -3.02
N TYR A 84 4.10 -4.83 -3.42
CA TYR A 84 3.82 -3.92 -4.53
C TYR A 84 3.08 -2.70 -3.99
N LEU A 85 3.72 -1.54 -4.04
CA LEU A 85 3.17 -0.27 -3.55
C LEU A 85 2.51 0.49 -4.70
N ILE A 86 1.28 0.95 -4.46
CA ILE A 86 0.48 1.72 -5.42
C ILE A 86 -0.06 2.96 -4.70
N GLU A 87 0.31 4.15 -5.16
CA GLU A 87 -0.21 5.41 -4.59
C GLU A 87 -1.37 5.99 -5.37
N ASP A 88 -1.38 5.83 -6.69
CA ASP A 88 -2.52 6.21 -7.53
C ASP A 88 -3.59 5.11 -7.48
N HIS A 89 -4.23 4.99 -6.31
CA HIS A 89 -5.21 3.94 -6.02
C HIS A 89 -6.46 4.04 -6.90
N GLN A 90 -6.82 5.24 -7.37
CA GLN A 90 -7.98 5.47 -8.23
C GLN A 90 -7.85 4.75 -9.57
N MET A 91 -6.63 4.69 -10.14
CA MET A 91 -6.37 3.96 -11.38
C MET A 91 -6.62 2.45 -11.28
N PHE A 92 -6.56 1.89 -10.06
CA PHE A 92 -6.72 0.47 -9.82
C PHE A 92 -8.12 0.12 -9.28
N LEU A 93 -8.65 0.90 -8.33
CA LEU A 93 -9.86 0.52 -7.61
C LEU A 93 -11.16 0.95 -8.30
N ASN A 94 -11.12 1.95 -9.18
CA ASN A 94 -12.33 2.51 -9.80
C ASN A 94 -12.86 1.73 -11.01
N LYS A 95 -12.15 0.68 -11.46
CA LYS A 95 -12.50 -0.09 -12.66
C LYS A 95 -12.85 -1.52 -12.29
N GLU A 96 -14.06 -1.94 -12.60
CA GLU A 96 -14.55 -3.30 -12.32
C GLU A 96 -13.63 -4.38 -12.89
N ALA A 97 -13.17 -4.21 -14.13
CA ALA A 97 -12.29 -5.18 -14.77
C ALA A 97 -10.92 -5.29 -14.07
N ILE A 98 -10.43 -4.22 -13.42
CA ILE A 98 -9.22 -4.29 -12.58
C ILE A 98 -9.52 -4.99 -11.25
N ASN A 99 -10.69 -4.74 -10.66
CA ASN A 99 -11.13 -5.42 -9.44
C ASN A 99 -11.22 -6.94 -9.64
N THR A 100 -11.65 -7.40 -10.81
CA THR A 100 -11.60 -8.83 -11.19
C THR A 100 -10.17 -9.38 -11.19
N GLU A 101 -9.19 -8.65 -11.72
CA GLU A 101 -7.79 -9.10 -11.69
C GLU A 101 -7.22 -9.13 -10.26
N LEU A 102 -7.58 -8.17 -9.42
CA LEU A 102 -7.20 -8.17 -7.99
C LEU A 102 -7.77 -9.40 -7.26
N LEU A 103 -9.02 -9.77 -7.53
CA LEU A 103 -9.62 -11.00 -7.00
C LEU A 103 -8.87 -12.25 -7.45
N LYS A 104 -8.51 -12.36 -8.74
CA LYS A 104 -7.74 -13.49 -9.27
C LYS A 104 -6.40 -13.64 -8.55
N ILE A 105 -5.67 -12.54 -8.35
CA ILE A 105 -4.39 -12.53 -7.63
C ILE A 105 -4.61 -12.97 -6.17
N ALA A 106 -5.64 -12.46 -5.51
CA ALA A 106 -5.95 -12.80 -4.12
C ALA A 106 -6.36 -14.27 -3.93
N ALA A 107 -7.02 -14.87 -4.93
CA ALA A 107 -7.47 -16.27 -4.91
C ALA A 107 -6.40 -17.27 -5.36
N LYS A 108 -5.19 -16.83 -5.74
CA LYS A 108 -4.16 -17.70 -6.30
C LYS A 108 -3.52 -18.59 -5.22
N GLU A 109 -3.59 -19.91 -5.41
CA GLU A 109 -3.09 -20.92 -4.47
C GLU A 109 -1.73 -21.52 -4.89
N ASP A 110 -0.70 -20.68 -5.04
CA ASP A 110 0.65 -21.14 -5.43
C ASP A 110 1.72 -20.90 -4.35
N ARG A 111 1.30 -20.59 -3.12
CA ARG A 111 2.15 -20.28 -1.95
C ARG A 111 3.09 -19.07 -2.15
N VAL A 112 2.95 -18.32 -3.25
CA VAL A 112 3.71 -17.09 -3.49
C VAL A 112 2.88 -15.90 -3.02
N LYS A 113 3.32 -15.26 -1.94
CA LYS A 113 2.66 -14.06 -1.43
C LYS A 113 3.03 -12.82 -2.25
N ARG A 114 2.03 -12.26 -2.93
CA ARG A 114 2.10 -11.07 -3.79
C ARG A 114 1.34 -9.92 -3.15
N LEU A 115 1.88 -9.39 -2.06
CA LEU A 115 1.18 -8.38 -1.27
C LEU A 115 1.10 -7.05 -2.04
N ILE A 116 -0.11 -6.62 -2.37
CA ILE A 116 -0.40 -5.34 -2.98
C ILE A 116 -0.87 -4.38 -1.89
N ILE A 117 -0.20 -3.24 -1.77
CA ILE A 117 -0.49 -2.22 -0.77
C ILE A 117 -0.83 -0.92 -1.49
N PHE A 118 -2.05 -0.45 -1.29
CA PHE A 118 -2.49 0.87 -1.71
C PHE A 118 -2.19 1.88 -0.60
N ILE A 119 -1.59 3.01 -0.93
CA ILE A 119 -1.26 4.09 0.00
C ILE A 119 -1.91 5.36 -0.51
N GLY A 120 -2.54 6.13 0.37
CA GLY A 120 -3.12 7.42 0.00
C GLY A 120 -4.22 7.85 0.95
N GLU A 121 -4.88 8.95 0.64
CA GLU A 121 -5.99 9.46 1.44
C GLU A 121 -7.33 9.00 0.87
N ASN A 122 -8.31 8.81 1.76
CA ASN A 122 -9.69 8.49 1.41
C ASN A 122 -9.81 7.35 0.39
N ILE A 123 -9.08 6.25 0.60
CA ILE A 123 -9.11 5.11 -0.31
C ILE A 123 -10.51 4.50 -0.28
N GLU A 124 -11.20 4.56 -1.42
CA GLU A 124 -12.50 3.94 -1.63
C GLU A 124 -12.28 2.50 -2.09
N ILE A 125 -12.52 1.55 -1.17
CA ILE A 125 -12.39 0.13 -1.48
C ILE A 125 -13.74 -0.34 -2.05
N PRO A 126 -13.76 -0.88 -3.29
CA PRO A 126 -14.97 -1.43 -3.88
C PRO A 126 -15.58 -2.52 -3.00
N GLN A 127 -16.90 -2.55 -2.89
CA GLN A 127 -17.61 -3.48 -2.00
C GLN A 127 -17.23 -4.96 -2.25
N LEU A 128 -16.96 -5.31 -3.50
CA LEU A 128 -16.49 -6.63 -3.92
C LEU A 128 -15.13 -7.02 -3.32
N LEU A 129 -14.24 -6.05 -3.10
CA LEU A 129 -12.89 -6.27 -2.57
C LEU A 129 -12.82 -6.10 -1.05
N SER A 130 -13.80 -5.43 -0.43
CA SER A 130 -13.83 -5.15 1.01
C SER A 130 -13.56 -6.36 1.92
N PRO A 131 -14.10 -7.57 1.67
CA PRO A 131 -13.88 -8.73 2.56
C PRO A 131 -12.43 -9.24 2.56
N ILE A 132 -11.69 -9.00 1.48
CA ILE A 132 -10.33 -9.51 1.27
C ILE A 132 -9.25 -8.43 1.42
N PHE A 133 -9.64 -7.23 1.86
CA PHE A 133 -8.74 -6.12 2.11
C PHE A 133 -8.38 -6.01 3.59
N LEU A 134 -7.10 -5.83 3.88
CA LEU A 134 -6.65 -5.34 5.18
C LEU A 134 -6.53 -3.83 5.15
N ARG A 135 -7.36 -3.11 5.91
CA ARG A 135 -7.28 -1.64 5.99
C ARG A 135 -6.58 -1.19 7.26
N ILE A 136 -5.61 -0.30 7.11
CA ILE A 136 -4.91 0.37 8.21
C ILE A 136 -5.01 1.87 8.02
N ARG A 137 -5.34 2.60 9.10
CA ARG A 137 -5.29 4.06 9.11
C ARG A 137 -3.99 4.51 9.76
N HIS A 138 -3.18 5.25 9.00
CA HIS A 138 -1.96 5.88 9.49
C HIS A 138 -2.15 7.40 9.56
N GLY A 139 -2.49 7.88 10.74
CA GLY A 139 -2.45 9.30 11.08
C GLY A 139 -1.40 9.56 12.15
N THR A 140 -0.65 10.64 12.01
CA THR A 140 -0.04 11.30 13.15
C THR A 140 -1.16 11.75 14.09
N LYS A 141 -1.08 11.40 15.38
CA LYS A 141 -1.99 11.94 16.40
C LYS A 141 -1.99 13.48 16.36
N PRO A 142 -3.11 14.11 16.75
CA PRO A 142 -3.48 15.47 16.35
C PRO A 142 -2.53 16.52 16.94
N THR A 143 -2.37 17.62 16.22
CA THR A 143 -1.75 18.86 16.70
C THR A 143 -2.47 19.34 17.96
N GLU A 144 -1.96 19.00 19.14
CA GLU A 144 -2.23 19.77 20.35
C GLU A 144 -1.36 21.02 20.33
N GLN A 145 -1.98 22.17 20.11
CA GLN A 145 -1.60 23.50 20.60
C GLN A 145 -2.75 24.45 20.23
N THR A 146 -3.58 24.87 21.19
CA THR A 146 -3.30 26.14 21.86
C THR A 146 -3.68 26.07 23.34
N THR A 147 -2.63 26.14 24.15
CA THR A 147 -2.60 26.44 25.58
C THR A 147 -3.39 27.71 25.91
N ASN A 148 -4.20 27.61 26.97
CA ASN A 148 -4.75 28.69 27.78
C ASN A 148 -3.96 30.02 27.77
N LYS A 149 -4.66 31.13 27.51
CA LYS A 149 -4.46 32.41 28.22
C LYS A 149 -5.81 33.09 28.48
N ASN A 150 -6.15 33.16 29.77
CA ASN A 150 -7.06 34.05 30.50
C ASN A 150 -7.76 35.20 29.74
N VAL A 151 -9.01 35.51 30.14
CA VAL A 151 -9.38 36.77 30.85
C VAL A 151 -10.90 36.83 31.20
N ARG A 152 -11.14 36.96 32.52
CA ARG A 152 -12.19 37.69 33.29
C ARG A 152 -13.70 37.34 33.23
N LEU A 153 -14.21 37.07 34.45
CA LEU A 153 -15.57 37.28 34.96
C LEU A 153 -16.16 38.66 34.64
N VAL A 154 -17.48 38.71 34.37
CA VAL A 154 -18.36 39.86 34.69
C VAL A 154 -19.74 39.32 35.12
N VAL A 155 -20.00 39.50 36.42
CA VAL A 155 -21.25 39.52 37.23
C VAL A 155 -22.36 38.50 36.94
#